data_AF-A0A7Y5BJK6-F1
#
_entry.id   AF-A0A7Y5BJK6-F1
#
_cell.length_a   1.000
_cell.length_b   1.000
_cell.length_c   1.000
_cell.angle_alpha   90.00
_cell.angle_beta   90.00
_cell.angle_gamma   90.00
#
_symmetry.space_group_name_H-M   'P 1'
#
loop_
_entity.id
_entity.type
_entity.pdbx_description
1 polymer ?
#
loop_
_entity_poly.entity_id
_entity_poly.type
_entity_poly.pdbx_seq_one_letter_code
_entity_poly.pdbx_strand_id
1 'polypeptide(L)'
;MQKNETTEEIEYHGHPNYFLIYTVLVGFLLISLVADWIPNHKIAVYLIFVTAIIKAYLVIANFMHLKYEPYALIVLFGFGVCVGLFFFFGVYPDTVIVPLEVVKKPF
;
A
#
# COMPACT_ATOMS: atom_id res chain seq x y z
N MET A 1 -0.99 54.25 21.35
CA MET A 1 -1.57 53.92 20.04
C MET A 1 -0.90 52.65 19.54
N GLN A 2 -1.55 51.52 19.80
CA GLN A 2 -1.13 50.17 19.45
C GLN A 2 -1.86 49.80 18.15
N LYS A 3 -1.14 49.68 17.02
CA LYS A 3 -1.53 48.86 15.85
C LYS A 3 -0.42 48.85 14.78
N ASN A 4 0.63 48.09 15.03
CA ASN A 4 1.45 47.48 13.97
C ASN A 4 2.06 46.20 14.54
N GLU A 5 1.17 45.31 15.01
CA GLU A 5 1.53 43.92 15.23
C GLU A 5 1.96 43.36 13.87
N THR A 6 3.28 43.23 13.76
CA THR A 6 4.00 42.46 12.77
C THR A 6 3.18 41.22 12.50
N THR A 7 2.60 41.14 11.31
CA THR A 7 2.12 39.87 10.78
C THR A 7 3.39 39.08 10.53
N GLU A 8 3.91 38.44 11.58
CA GLU A 8 4.93 37.42 11.44
C GLU A 8 4.22 36.31 10.67
N GLU A 9 4.41 36.32 9.36
CA GLU A 9 4.17 35.15 8.54
C GLU A 9 5.13 34.09 9.08
N ILE A 10 4.66 33.32 10.07
CA ILE A 10 5.32 32.12 10.55
C ILE A 10 5.21 31.16 9.36
N GLU A 11 6.16 31.31 8.44
CA GLU A 11 6.39 30.41 7.33
C GLU A 11 6.63 29.04 7.96
N TYR A 12 5.59 28.21 7.91
CA TYR A 12 5.50 26.92 8.60
C TYR A 12 6.37 25.90 7.82
N HIS A 13 7.67 26.16 7.75
CA HIS A 13 8.67 25.32 7.10
C HIS A 13 9.01 24.16 8.02
N GLY A 14 8.49 22.97 7.74
CA GLY A 14 9.10 21.78 8.34
C GLY A 14 8.31 20.48 8.29
N HIS A 15 6.99 20.50 8.08
CA HIS A 15 6.23 19.26 8.01
C HIS A 15 5.88 18.91 6.55
N PRO A 16 6.36 17.74 6.04
CA PRO A 16 5.83 17.19 4.81
C PRO A 16 4.30 17.14 4.88
N ASN A 17 3.61 17.54 3.82
CA ASN A 17 2.15 17.50 3.77
C ASN A 17 1.64 16.05 3.67
N TYR A 18 1.66 15.32 4.78
CA TYR A 18 1.20 13.92 4.86
C TYR A 18 -0.25 13.76 4.43
N PHE A 19 -1.07 14.79 4.62
CA PHE A 19 -2.46 14.80 4.16
C PHE A 19 -2.55 14.71 2.62
N LEU A 20 -1.70 15.41 1.88
CA LEU A 20 -1.65 15.32 0.42
C LEU A 20 -1.26 13.90 -0.01
N ILE A 21 -0.22 13.33 0.61
CA ILE A 21 0.24 11.98 0.27
C ILE A 21 -0.86 10.95 0.60
N TYR A 22 -1.53 11.09 1.74
CA TYR A 22 -2.67 10.27 2.10
C TYR A 22 -3.79 10.32 1.04
N THR A 23 -4.17 11.52 0.57
CA THR A 23 -5.20 11.64 -0.47
C THR A 23 -4.79 10.96 -1.78
N VAL A 24 -3.50 10.99 -2.14
CA VAL A 24 -2.97 10.25 -3.29
C VAL A 24 -3.10 8.74 -3.09
N LEU A 25 -2.77 8.22 -1.91
CA LEU A 25 -2.94 6.80 -1.59
C LEU A 25 -4.40 6.35 -1.70
N VAL A 26 -5.34 7.16 -1.20
CA VAL A 26 -6.78 6.91 -1.32
C VAL A 26 -7.20 6.90 -2.79
N GLY A 27 -6.69 7.85 -3.59
CA GLY A 27 -6.90 7.85 -5.04
C GLY A 27 -6.43 6.55 -5.71
N PHE A 28 -5.23 6.08 -5.39
CA PHE A 28 -4.75 4.79 -5.89
C PHE A 28 -5.57 3.59 -5.38
N LEU A 29 -6.18 3.68 -4.19
CA LEU A 29 -7.10 2.66 -3.69
C LEU A 29 -8.37 2.59 -4.53
N LEU A 30 -8.96 3.74 -4.86
CA LEU A 30 -10.12 3.78 -5.75
C LEU A 30 -9.78 3.28 -7.15
N ILE A 31 -8.60 3.61 -7.69
CA ILE A 31 -8.13 3.09 -8.98
C ILE A 31 -8.04 1.56 -8.95
N SER A 32 -7.48 0.97 -7.88
CA SER A 32 -7.40 -0.49 -7.78
C SER A 32 -8.78 -1.15 -7.66
N LEU A 33 -9.77 -0.47 -7.07
CA LEU A 33 -11.14 -0.98 -6.97
C LEU A 33 -11.84 -0.94 -8.34
N VAL A 34 -11.70 0.15 -9.08
CA VAL A 34 -12.25 0.28 -10.43
C VAL A 34 -11.57 -0.68 -11.41
N ALA A 35 -10.28 -0.97 -11.21
CA ALA A 35 -9.54 -1.94 -12.02
C ALA A 35 -10.11 -3.35 -11.94
N ASP A 36 -10.80 -3.71 -10.84
CA ASP A 36 -11.46 -5.01 -10.69
C ASP A 36 -12.65 -5.19 -11.66
N TRP A 37 -13.30 -4.10 -12.07
CA TRP A 37 -14.37 -4.14 -13.07
C TRP A 37 -13.88 -4.39 -14.51
N ILE A 38 -12.56 -4.49 -14.73
CA ILE A 38 -12.01 -4.81 -16.04
C ILE A 38 -12.27 -6.30 -16.33
N PRO A 39 -12.96 -6.65 -17.44
CA PRO A 39 -13.33 -8.04 -17.73
C PRO A 39 -12.13 -8.95 -18.03
N ASN A 40 -10.99 -8.36 -18.38
CA ASN A 40 -9.76 -9.12 -18.61
C ASN A 40 -8.99 -9.30 -17.29
N HIS A 41 -9.15 -10.47 -16.69
CA HIS A 41 -8.54 -10.83 -15.41
C HIS A 41 -7.02 -10.61 -15.37
N LYS A 42 -6.28 -10.93 -16.43
CA LYS A 42 -4.81 -10.78 -16.44
C LYS A 42 -4.39 -9.32 -16.34
N ILE A 43 -5.11 -8.44 -17.04
CA ILE A 43 -4.85 -7.00 -17.06
C ILE A 43 -5.25 -6.38 -15.71
N ALA A 44 -6.40 -6.79 -15.17
CA ALA A 44 -6.86 -6.34 -13.85
C ALA A 44 -5.84 -6.68 -12.76
N VAL A 45 -5.37 -7.94 -12.70
CA VAL A 45 -4.35 -8.38 -11.75
C VAL A 45 -3.06 -7.58 -11.89
N TYR A 46 -2.57 -7.38 -13.12
CA TYR A 46 -1.37 -6.60 -13.37
C TYR A 46 -1.50 -5.16 -12.84
N LEU A 47 -2.60 -4.47 -13.15
CA LEU A 47 -2.86 -3.11 -12.68
C LEU A 47 -2.95 -3.03 -11.16
N ILE A 48 -3.63 -3.98 -10.52
CA ILE A 48 -3.76 -4.03 -9.06
C ILE A 48 -2.38 -4.18 -8.41
N PHE A 49 -1.54 -5.09 -8.90
CA PHE A 49 -0.18 -5.28 -8.36
C PHE A 49 0.72 -4.06 -8.58
N VAL A 50 0.69 -3.44 -9.76
CA VAL A 50 1.48 -2.23 -10.04
C VAL A 50 1.08 -1.10 -9.10
N THR A 51 -0.22 -0.86 -8.93
CA THR A 51 -0.68 0.18 -7.99
C THR A 51 -0.34 -0.15 -6.54
N ALA A 52 -0.33 -1.42 -6.14
CA ALA A 52 0.10 -1.84 -4.80
C ALA A 52 1.58 -1.54 -4.54
N ILE A 53 2.46 -1.80 -5.52
CA ILE A 53 3.90 -1.49 -5.39
C ILE A 53 4.12 0.02 -5.23
N ILE A 54 3.44 0.84 -6.03
CA ILE A 54 3.52 2.30 -5.96
C ILE A 54 3.09 2.78 -4.57
N LYS A 55 1.95 2.31 -4.05
CA LYS A 55 1.47 2.65 -2.70
C LYS A 55 2.50 2.28 -1.64
N ALA A 56 3.05 1.06 -1.68
CA ALA A 56 4.04 0.60 -0.71
C ALA A 56 5.29 1.50 -0.72
N TYR A 57 5.76 1.89 -1.90
CA TYR A 57 6.88 2.84 -2.03
C TYR A 57 6.56 4.20 -1.42
N LEU A 58 5.38 4.79 -1.71
CA LEU A 58 4.96 6.06 -1.13
C LEU A 58 4.88 5.98 0.42
N VAL A 59 4.41 4.86 0.98
CA VAL A 59 4.37 4.63 2.42
C VAL A 59 5.77 4.62 3.03
N ILE A 60 6.69 3.86 2.43
CA ILE A 60 8.08 3.76 2.91
C ILE A 60 8.78 5.11 2.82
N ALA A 61 8.60 5.85 1.73
CA ALA A 61 9.28 7.12 1.51
C ALA A 61 8.75 8.27 2.39
N ASN A 62 7.45 8.27 2.73
CA ASN A 62 6.82 9.43 3.36
C ASN A 62 6.33 9.20 4.79
N PHE A 63 5.85 8.00 5.14
CA PHE A 63 5.24 7.75 6.45
C PHE A 63 6.20 7.03 7.39
N MET A 64 6.95 6.07 6.88
CA MET A 64 7.98 5.40 7.66
C MET A 64 9.25 6.26 7.65
N HIS A 65 9.42 7.13 8.65
CA HIS A 65 10.58 8.03 8.79
C HIS A 65 11.89 7.27 9.08
N LEU A 66 12.33 6.42 8.16
CA LEU A 66 13.39 5.43 8.34
C LEU A 66 14.78 6.01 8.08
N LYS A 67 14.89 7.34 8.00
CA LYS A 67 16.12 8.10 7.73
C LYS A 67 17.28 7.72 8.68
N TYR A 68 16.98 7.13 9.83
CA TYR A 68 17.94 6.89 10.90
C TYR A 68 18.42 5.43 11.02
N GLU A 69 17.77 4.45 10.35
CA GLU A 69 18.20 3.05 10.45
C GLU A 69 17.84 2.23 9.17
N PRO A 70 18.76 2.15 8.18
CA PRO A 70 18.49 1.41 6.93
C PRO A 70 18.45 -0.11 7.14
N TYR A 71 19.08 -0.63 8.20
CA TYR A 71 19.13 -2.07 8.46
C TYR A 71 17.79 -2.64 8.94
N ALA A 72 17.11 -1.94 9.86
CA ALA A 72 15.79 -2.34 10.35
C ALA A 72 14.76 -2.43 9.21
N LEU A 73 14.87 -1.51 8.24
CA LEU A 73 14.10 -1.49 7.01
C LEU A 73 14.22 -2.76 6.19
N ILE A 74 15.45 -3.18 5.90
CA ILE A 74 15.74 -4.34 5.05
C ILE A 74 15.28 -5.61 5.74
N VAL A 75 15.48 -5.71 7.07
CA VAL A 75 15.01 -6.85 7.87
C VAL A 75 13.49 -6.91 7.89
N LEU A 76 12.80 -5.80 8.17
CA LEU A 76 11.33 -5.76 8.23
C LEU A 76 10.70 -6.04 6.86
N PHE A 77 11.23 -5.41 5.80
CA PHE A 77 10.75 -5.62 4.44
C PHE A 77 11.03 -7.06 3.98
N GLY A 78 12.24 -7.57 4.22
CA GLY A 78 12.63 -8.94 3.91
C GLY A 78 11.77 -9.96 4.65
N PHE A 79 11.48 -9.72 5.93
CA PHE A 79 10.58 -10.55 6.72
C PHE A 79 9.15 -10.54 6.16
N GLY A 80 8.61 -9.36 5.84
CA GLY A 80 7.28 -9.24 5.24
C GLY A 80 7.15 -9.97 3.91
N VAL A 81 8.15 -9.84 3.03
CA VAL A 81 8.21 -10.58 1.76
C VAL A 81 8.32 -12.09 2.01
N CYS A 82 9.16 -12.51 2.96
CA CYS A 82 9.36 -13.92 3.29
C CYS A 82 8.06 -14.57 3.82
N VAL A 83 7.35 -13.88 4.72
CA VAL A 83 6.03 -14.31 5.20
C VAL A 83 5.03 -14.36 4.06
N GLY A 84 4.99 -13.33 3.19
CA GLY A 84 4.11 -13.31 2.02
C GLY A 84 4.37 -14.49 1.08
N LEU A 85 5.63 -14.82 0.80
CA LEU A 85 6.00 -15.99 0.02
C LEU A 85 5.60 -17.29 0.71
N PHE A 86 5.80 -17.40 2.02
CA PHE A 86 5.39 -18.58 2.79
C PHE A 86 3.88 -18.82 2.68
N PHE A 87 3.06 -17.78 2.83
CA PHE A 87 1.62 -17.87 2.62
C PHE A 87 1.25 -18.19 1.18
N PHE A 88 1.95 -17.60 0.20
CA PHE A 88 1.72 -17.93 -1.21
C PHE A 88 1.97 -19.42 -1.45
N PHE A 89 3.13 -19.96 -1.09
CA PHE A 89 3.45 -21.37 -1.28
C PHE A 89 2.66 -22.33 -0.38
N GLY A 90 2.18 -21.88 0.78
CA GLY A 90 1.37 -22.72 1.67
C GLY A 90 -0.11 -22.77 1.27
N VAL A 91 -0.71 -21.61 0.99
CA VAL A 91 -2.17 -21.47 0.79
C VAL A 91 -2.56 -21.61 -0.69
N TYR A 92 -1.73 -21.17 -1.62
CA TYR A 92 -2.03 -21.29 -3.06
C TYR A 92 -2.21 -22.74 -3.52
N PRO A 93 -1.32 -23.71 -3.21
CA PRO A 93 -1.55 -25.09 -3.62
C PRO A 93 -2.80 -25.68 -2.95
N ASP A 94 -3.06 -25.34 -1.69
CA ASP A 94 -4.22 -25.84 -0.95
C ASP A 94 -5.55 -25.37 -1.56
N THR A 95 -5.65 -24.08 -1.90
CA THR A 95 -6.89 -23.47 -2.40
C THR A 95 -7.17 -23.73 -3.88
N VAL A 96 -6.13 -23.92 -4.71
CA VAL A 96 -6.28 -23.96 -6.17
C VAL A 96 -6.18 -25.38 -6.73
N ILE A 97 -5.49 -26.30 -6.04
CA ILE A 97 -5.26 -27.67 -6.56
C ILE A 97 -6.40 -28.62 -6.19
N VAL A 98 -7.22 -28.30 -5.17
CA VAL A 98 -8.38 -29.14 -4.79
C VAL A 98 -9.59 -28.81 -5.68
N PRO A 99 -10.07 -29.75 -6.53
CA PRO A 99 -11.25 -29.52 -7.34
C PRO A 99 -12.52 -29.43 -6.47
N LEU A 100 -13.29 -28.36 -6.64
CA LEU A 100 -14.53 -28.08 -5.90
C LEU A 100 -15.62 -29.14 -6.07
N GLU A 101 -15.48 -30.02 -7.06
CA GLU A 101 -16.40 -31.11 -7.38
C GLU A 101 -16.38 -32.24 -6.34
N VAL A 102 -15.30 -32.36 -5.57
CA VAL A 102 -15.14 -33.38 -4.52
C VAL A 102 -15.84 -32.97 -3.22
N VAL A 103 -16.11 -31.68 -3.04
CA VAL A 103 -16.81 -31.16 -1.86
C VAL A 103 -18.31 -31.28 -2.07
N LYS A 104 -18.87 -32.45 -1.76
CA LYS A 104 -20.32 -32.66 -1.65
C LYS A 104 -20.89 -31.71 -0.60
N LYS A 105 -21.54 -30.63 -1.03
CA LYS A 105 -22.28 -29.73 -0.14
C LYS A 105 -23.45 -30.50 0.49
N PRO A 106 -23.58 -30.55 1.82
CA PRO A 106 -24.75 -31.14 2.46
C PRO A 106 -25.89 -30.11 2.53
N PHE A 107 -26.33 -29.57 1.39
CA PHE A 107 -27.58 -28.80 1.24
C PHE A 107 -28.09 -28.92 -0.19
#